data_AF-A7S0X7-F1
#
_entry.id   AF-A7S0X7-F1
#
_cell.length_a   1.000
_cell.length_b   1.000
_cell.length_c   1.000
_cell.angle_alpha   90.00
_cell.angle_beta   90.00
_cell.angle_gamma   90.00
#
_symmetry.space_group_name_H-M   'P 1'
#
loop_
_entity.id
_entity.type
_entity.pdbx_description
1 polymer ?
#
loop_
_entity_poly.entity_id
_entity_poly.type
_entity_poly.pdbx_seq_one_letter_code
_entity_poly.pdbx_strand_id
1 'polypeptide(L)'
;MTVPRVNPEIWNKLNNYKRKADIKLANVQQSLQKATFSILQCCDNLHTEGAKGAAYEVNKLQAIDAMRLLGHAIAELSNVRREQIKPALNRDYYSLCTPHDQQQHLFGEDLATLDWRRSGKTDQRCKGNE
;
A
#
# COMPACT_ATOMS: atom_id res chain seq x y z
N MET A 1 -5.91 -2.69 -6.26
CA MET A 1 -4.74 -2.26 -5.46
C MET A 1 -4.63 -0.75 -5.53
N THR A 2 -4.36 -0.05 -4.44
CA THR A 2 -4.10 1.40 -4.40
C THR A 2 -2.70 1.63 -3.84
N VAL A 3 -1.95 2.61 -4.36
CA VAL A 3 -0.64 2.96 -3.76
C VAL A 3 -0.90 3.61 -2.40
N PRO A 4 -0.36 3.05 -1.29
CA PRO A 4 -0.61 3.57 0.03
C PRO A 4 0.06 4.93 0.22
N ARG A 5 -0.65 5.86 0.88
CA ARG A 5 -0.11 7.16 1.27
C ARG A 5 0.52 7.09 2.65
N VAL A 6 1.56 7.88 2.91
CA VAL A 6 2.01 8.05 4.29
C VAL A 6 0.89 8.73 5.08
N ASN A 7 0.64 8.25 6.29
CA ASN A 7 -0.36 8.83 7.17
C ASN A 7 -0.09 10.33 7.43
N PRO A 8 -1.10 11.21 7.41
CA PRO A 8 -0.93 12.66 7.60
C PRO A 8 -0.14 13.04 8.87
N GLU A 9 -0.36 12.32 9.97
CA GLU A 9 0.24 12.54 11.29
C GLU A 9 1.75 12.28 11.28
N ILE A 10 2.18 11.31 10.47
CA ILE A 10 3.60 10.99 10.22
C ILE A 10 4.15 11.97 9.19
N TRP A 11 3.43 12.18 8.08
CA TRP A 11 3.82 13.05 6.98
C TRP A 11 4.16 14.46 7.44
N ASN A 12 3.34 15.03 8.33
CA ASN A 12 3.53 16.37 8.88
C ASN A 12 4.81 16.50 9.72
N LYS A 13 5.33 15.39 10.28
CA LYS A 13 6.56 15.35 11.07
C LYS A 13 7.82 15.07 10.24
N LEU A 14 7.68 14.62 8.99
CA LEU A 14 8.81 14.36 8.11
C LEU A 14 9.46 15.65 7.60
N ASN A 15 10.78 15.65 7.51
CA ASN A 15 11.54 16.70 6.84
C ASN A 15 11.40 16.62 5.30
N ASN A 16 11.75 17.70 4.61
CA ASN A 16 11.64 17.80 3.15
C ASN A 16 12.42 16.71 2.40
N TYR A 17 13.59 16.33 2.91
CA TYR A 17 14.41 15.28 2.31
C TYR A 17 13.69 13.92 2.31
N LYS A 18 13.14 13.52 3.46
CA LYS A 18 12.37 12.26 3.62
C LYS A 18 11.08 12.27 2.81
N ARG A 19 10.35 13.39 2.77
CA ARG A 19 9.15 13.53 1.93
C ARG A 19 9.47 13.34 0.44
N LYS A 20 10.54 13.96 -0.05
CA LYS A 20 10.97 13.84 -1.44
C LYS A 20 11.39 12.41 -1.78
N ALA A 21 12.08 11.71 -0.87
CA ALA A 21 12.43 10.31 -1.04
C ALA A 21 11.17 9.41 -1.10
N ASP A 22 10.21 9.60 -0.19
CA ASP A 22 8.96 8.84 -0.18
C ASP A 22 8.13 9.07 -1.45
N ILE A 23 7.98 10.33 -1.91
CA ILE A 23 7.25 10.65 -3.15
C ILE A 23 7.86 9.93 -4.35
N LYS A 24 9.20 9.87 -4.45
CA LYS A 24 9.87 9.15 -5.55
C LYS A 24 9.48 7.67 -5.55
N LEU A 25 9.51 7.02 -4.38
CA LEU A 25 9.14 5.61 -4.26
C LEU A 25 7.64 5.39 -4.53
N ALA A 26 6.77 6.28 -4.04
CA ALA A 26 5.33 6.23 -4.31
C ALA A 26 5.02 6.36 -5.81
N ASN A 27 5.74 7.24 -6.52
CA ASN A 27 5.60 7.40 -7.97
C ASN A 27 6.03 6.13 -8.73
N VAL A 28 7.10 5.47 -8.29
CA VAL A 28 7.51 4.17 -8.86
C VAL A 28 6.43 3.11 -8.64
N GLN A 29 5.88 3.01 -7.42
CA GLN A 29 4.75 2.11 -7.14
C GLN A 29 3.53 2.40 -8.03
N GLN A 30 3.23 3.68 -8.28
CA GLN A 30 2.13 4.08 -9.15
C GLN A 30 2.36 3.66 -10.61
N SER A 31 3.60 3.79 -11.12
CA SER A 31 3.93 3.32 -12.46
C SER A 31 3.78 1.81 -12.59
N LEU A 32 4.23 1.04 -11.60
CA LEU A 32 4.07 -0.42 -11.60
C LEU A 32 2.59 -0.83 -11.55
N GLN A 33 1.79 -0.16 -10.73
CA GLN A 33 0.34 -0.38 -10.66
C GLN A 33 -0.34 -0.12 -12.02
N LYS A 34 0.02 0.96 -12.71
CA LYS A 34 -0.49 1.26 -14.06
C LYS A 34 -0.09 0.18 -15.05
N ALA A 35 1.15 -0.32 -14.99
CA ALA A 35 1.60 -1.42 -15.83
C ALA A 35 0.79 -2.71 -15.58
N THR A 36 0.50 -3.05 -14.32
CA THR A 36 -0.38 -4.18 -13.97
C THR A 36 -1.77 -4.01 -14.59
N PHE A 37 -2.34 -2.81 -14.53
CA PHE A 37 -3.65 -2.53 -15.13
C PHE A 37 -3.63 -2.64 -16.66
N SER A 38 -2.58 -2.14 -17.32
CA SER A 38 -2.39 -2.30 -18.76
C SER A 38 -2.30 -3.77 -19.18
N ILE A 39 -1.58 -4.61 -18.44
CA ILE A 39 -1.50 -6.06 -18.69
C ILE A 39 -2.89 -6.70 -18.57
N LEU A 40 -3.63 -6.37 -17.51
CA LEU A 40 -4.99 -6.88 -17.31
C LEU A 40 -5.91 -6.49 -18.47
N GLN A 41 -5.84 -5.24 -18.94
CA GLN A 41 -6.62 -4.76 -20.06
C GLN A 41 -6.25 -5.45 -21.38
N CYS A 42 -4.95 -5.74 -21.61
CA CYS A 42 -4.54 -6.55 -22.75
C CYS A 42 -5.13 -7.96 -22.70
N CYS A 43 -5.15 -8.59 -21.52
CA CYS A 43 -5.77 -9.91 -21.34
C CYS A 43 -7.29 -9.87 -21.59
N ASP A 44 -7.97 -8.84 -21.10
CA ASP A 44 -9.41 -8.65 -21.29
C ASP A 44 -9.76 -8.46 -22.77
N ASN A 45 -9.02 -7.59 -23.48
CA ASN A 45 -9.19 -7.39 -24.91
C ASN A 45 -9.02 -8.70 -25.69
N LEU A 46 -7.92 -9.43 -25.47
CA LEU A 46 -7.69 -10.72 -26.14
C LEU A 46 -8.80 -11.74 -25.85
N HIS A 47 -9.33 -11.74 -24.63
CA HIS A 47 -10.44 -12.61 -24.26
C HIS A 47 -11.73 -12.24 -24.99
N THR A 48 -12.09 -10.95 -25.02
CA THR A 48 -13.30 -10.44 -25.68
C THR A 48 -13.26 -10.61 -27.21
N GLU A 49 -12.08 -10.53 -27.81
CA GLU A 49 -11.85 -10.81 -29.24
C GLU A 49 -11.92 -12.32 -29.58
N GLY A 50 -12.10 -13.18 -28.58
CA GLY A 50 -12.28 -14.62 -28.77
C GLY A 50 -11.00 -15.37 -29.09
N ALA A 51 -9.83 -14.85 -28.68
CA ALA A 51 -8.56 -15.54 -28.83
C ALA A 51 -8.59 -16.91 -28.13
N LYS A 52 -8.13 -17.95 -28.83
CA LYS A 52 -8.17 -19.35 -28.39
C LYS A 52 -6.92 -20.10 -28.86
N GLY A 53 -6.65 -21.24 -28.25
CA GLY A 53 -5.55 -22.15 -28.62
C GLY A 53 -4.38 -22.11 -27.64
N ALA A 54 -3.41 -23.00 -27.86
CA ALA A 54 -2.31 -23.21 -26.91
C ALA A 54 -1.49 -21.93 -26.64
N ALA A 55 -1.22 -21.12 -27.67
CA ALA A 55 -0.48 -19.87 -27.51
C ALA A 55 -1.24 -18.84 -26.64
N TYR A 56 -2.56 -18.78 -26.76
CA TYR A 56 -3.39 -17.91 -25.92
C TYR A 56 -3.34 -18.34 -24.45
N GLU A 57 -3.45 -19.64 -24.16
CA GLU A 57 -3.37 -20.15 -22.78
C GLU A 57 -1.99 -19.90 -22.16
N VAL A 58 -0.92 -20.07 -22.94
CA VAL A 58 0.45 -19.75 -22.49
C VAL A 58 0.59 -18.25 -22.19
N ASN A 59 0.16 -17.37 -23.10
CA ASN A 59 0.24 -15.92 -22.90
C ASN A 59 -0.59 -15.46 -21.69
N LYS A 60 -1.75 -16.08 -21.46
CA LYS A 60 -2.59 -15.83 -20.29
C LYS A 60 -1.88 -16.19 -18.99
N LEU A 61 -1.24 -17.36 -18.92
CA LEU A 61 -0.47 -17.77 -17.74
C LEU A 61 0.73 -16.82 -17.50
N GLN A 62 1.46 -16.47 -18.56
CA GLN A 62 2.58 -15.52 -18.48
C GLN A 62 2.13 -14.13 -17.99
N ALA A 63 0.96 -13.65 -18.42
CA ALA A 63 0.40 -12.39 -17.95
C ALA A 63 0.03 -12.45 -16.45
N ILE A 64 -0.53 -13.57 -15.99
CA ILE A 64 -0.80 -13.80 -14.55
C ILE A 64 0.49 -13.77 -13.75
N ASP A 65 1.54 -14.46 -14.22
CA ASP A 65 2.85 -14.47 -13.56
C ASP A 65 3.47 -13.07 -13.53
N ALA A 66 3.40 -12.32 -14.63
CA ALA A 66 3.87 -10.94 -14.70
C ALA A 66 3.13 -10.04 -13.69
N MET A 67 1.80 -10.14 -13.60
CA MET A 67 1.02 -9.40 -12.60
C MET A 67 1.39 -9.79 -11.18
N ARG A 68 1.68 -11.06 -10.91
CA ARG A 68 2.14 -11.55 -9.60
C ARG A 68 3.50 -10.95 -9.22
N LEU A 69 4.46 -10.94 -10.14
CA LEU A 69 5.78 -10.34 -9.94
C LEU A 69 5.68 -8.83 -9.68
N LEU A 70 4.85 -8.13 -10.45
CA LEU A 70 4.57 -6.71 -10.22
C LEU A 70 3.92 -6.47 -8.85
N GLY A 71 2.94 -7.29 -8.47
CA GLY A 71 2.30 -7.23 -7.16
C GLY A 71 3.30 -7.40 -6.01
N HIS A 72 4.22 -8.36 -6.14
CA HIS A 72 5.30 -8.54 -5.17
C HIS A 72 6.24 -7.32 -5.10
N ALA A 73 6.68 -6.78 -6.25
CA ALA A 73 7.52 -5.59 -6.29
C ALA A 73 6.84 -4.36 -5.64
N ILE A 74 5.53 -4.18 -5.84
CA ILE A 74 4.75 -3.13 -5.19
C ILE A 74 4.72 -3.31 -3.67
N ALA A 75 4.58 -4.55 -3.19
CA ALA A 75 4.61 -4.87 -1.76
C ALA A 75 5.99 -4.56 -1.14
N GLU A 76 7.07 -4.99 -1.79
CA GLU A 76 8.44 -4.71 -1.35
C GLU A 76 8.75 -3.21 -1.30
N LEU A 77 8.29 -2.43 -2.29
CA LEU A 77 8.42 -0.97 -2.25
C LEU A 77 7.70 -0.36 -1.03
N SER A 78 6.59 -0.95 -0.59
CA SER A 78 5.91 -0.49 0.62
C SER A 78 6.76 -0.77 1.87
N ASN A 79 7.44 -1.91 1.93
CA ASN A 79 8.36 -2.24 3.01
C ASN A 79 9.56 -1.29 3.05
N VAL A 80 10.19 -1.04 1.89
CA VAL A 80 11.30 -0.07 1.77
C VAL A 80 10.86 1.32 2.24
N ARG A 81 9.65 1.77 1.87
CA ARG A 81 9.11 3.06 2.35
C ARG A 81 8.94 3.08 3.87
N ARG A 82 8.39 2.01 4.47
CA ARG A 82 8.27 1.89 5.94
C ARG A 82 9.64 1.98 6.61
N GLU A 83 10.64 1.25 6.11
CA GLU A 83 11.99 1.23 6.66
C GLU A 83 12.67 2.60 6.58
N GLN A 84 12.51 3.33 5.48
CA GLN A 84 13.11 4.65 5.32
C GLN A 84 12.47 5.71 6.23
N ILE A 85 11.20 5.56 6.54
CA ILE A 85 10.45 6.48 7.41
C ILE A 85 10.64 6.12 8.88
N LYS A 86 10.82 4.84 9.23
CA LYS A 86 10.96 4.33 10.61
C LYS A 86 11.91 5.16 11.52
N PRO A 87 13.12 5.60 11.09
CA PRO A 87 13.99 6.41 11.94
C PRO A 87 13.44 7.80 12.29
N ALA A 88 12.47 8.29 11.52
CA ALA A 88 11.80 9.56 11.76
C ALA A 88 10.47 9.40 12.51
N LEU A 89 10.03 8.16 12.77
CA LEU A 89 8.87 7.88 13.62
C LEU A 89 9.27 7.94 15.10
N ASN A 90 8.34 8.38 15.94
CA ASN A 90 8.46 8.18 17.38
C ASN A 90 8.45 6.65 17.67
N ARG A 91 9.21 6.21 18.67
CA ARG A 91 9.29 4.81 19.12
C ARG A 91 7.91 4.20 19.38
N ASP A 92 6.96 5.03 19.81
CA ASP A 92 5.56 4.67 20.07
C ASP A 92 4.82 4.08 18.84
N TYR A 93 5.30 4.38 17.62
CA TYR A 93 4.69 3.91 16.37
C TYR A 93 5.48 2.78 15.69
N TYR A 94 6.53 2.26 16.33
CA TYR A 94 7.38 1.23 15.72
C TYR A 94 6.64 -0.10 15.50
N SER A 95 5.61 -0.37 16.30
CA SER A 95 4.72 -1.52 16.14
C SER A 95 3.89 -1.48 14.85
N LEU A 96 3.73 -0.31 14.23
CA LEU A 96 2.99 -0.12 12.97
C LEU A 96 3.86 -0.31 11.73
N CYS A 97 5.18 -0.46 11.91
CA CYS A 97 6.10 -0.74 10.82
C CYS A 97 6.04 -2.22 10.38
N THR A 98 5.14 -3.02 10.95
CA THR A 98 4.86 -4.38 10.49
C THR A 98 4.18 -4.34 9.12
N PRO A 99 4.45 -5.34 8.25
CA PRO A 99 3.72 -5.47 7.00
C PRO A 99 2.22 -5.63 7.28
N HIS A 100 1.39 -4.85 6.58
CA HIS A 100 -0.07 -4.98 6.65
C HIS A 100 -0.63 -5.02 5.23
N ASP A 101 -1.64 -5.85 5.02
CA ASP A 101 -2.30 -5.99 3.72
C ASP A 101 -3.20 -4.78 3.41
N GLN A 102 -3.08 -4.31 2.17
CA GLN A 102 -3.99 -3.43 1.43
C GLN A 102 -4.72 -2.36 2.25
N GLN A 103 -3.99 -1.32 2.67
CA GLN A 103 -4.58 -0.14 3.32
C GLN A 103 -4.34 1.13 2.51
N GLN A 104 -5.25 2.10 2.63
CA GLN A 104 -5.09 3.42 2.02
C GLN A 104 -3.85 4.16 2.58
N HIS A 105 -3.49 3.84 3.82
CA HIS A 105 -2.34 4.40 4.53
C HIS A 105 -1.23 3.39 4.74
N LEU A 106 0.02 3.85 4.62
CA LEU A 106 1.21 3.03 4.69
C LEU A 106 1.36 2.37 6.06
N PHE A 107 0.97 3.01 7.15
CA PHE A 107 1.06 2.46 8.51
C PHE A 107 -0.30 2.02 9.08
N GLY A 108 -1.31 1.86 8.22
CA GLY A 108 -2.68 1.54 8.60
C GLY A 108 -3.47 2.70 9.17
N GLU A 109 -4.74 2.48 9.49
CA GLU A 109 -5.66 3.55 9.94
C GLU A 109 -5.60 3.79 11.45
N ASP A 110 -4.95 2.89 12.20
CA ASP A 110 -5.05 2.81 13.66
C ASP A 110 -4.00 3.66 14.39
N LEU A 111 -3.71 4.86 13.86
CA LEU A 111 -2.84 5.82 14.55
C LEU A 111 -3.51 6.41 15.79
N ALA A 112 -4.83 6.59 15.75
CA ALA A 112 -5.61 7.17 16.83
C ALA A 112 -5.75 6.24 18.05
N THR A 113 -5.85 4.92 17.86
CA THR A 113 -5.99 3.97 18.99
C THR A 113 -4.71 3.87 19.84
N LEU A 114 -3.53 4.04 19.25
CA LEU A 114 -2.28 4.18 20.01
C LEU A 114 -2.28 5.47 20.85
N ASP A 115 -2.85 6.56 20.32
CA ASP A 115 -2.98 7.83 21.05
C ASP A 115 -4.07 7.77 22.14
N TRP A 116 -5.14 6.99 21.91
CA TRP A 116 -6.20 6.71 22.90
C TRP A 116 -5.73 5.82 24.06
N ARG A 117 -4.96 4.75 23.79
CA ARG A 117 -4.35 3.92 24.85
C ARG A 117 -3.43 4.74 25.76
N ARG A 118 -2.86 5.82 25.23
CA ARG A 118 -2.00 6.76 25.96
C ARG A 118 -2.78 7.80 26.76
N SER A 119 -3.97 8.20 26.31
CA SER A 119 -4.77 9.24 26.98
C SER A 119 -5.42 8.79 28.29
N GLY A 120 -5.39 7.49 28.63
CA GLY A 120 -6.00 6.97 29.87
C GLY A 120 -7.51 7.26 30.00
N LYS A 121 -8.18 7.68 28.93
CA LYS A 121 -9.60 8.01 28.92
C LYS A 121 -10.38 6.71 28.78
N THR A 122 -11.07 6.33 29.84
CA THR A 122 -12.08 5.27 29.82
C THR A 122 -13.15 5.59 28.79
N ASP A 123 -13.59 4.55 28.08
CA ASP A 123 -14.65 4.59 27.09
C ASP A 123 -15.93 5.25 27.66
N GLN A 124 -16.24 6.46 27.18
CA GLN A 124 -17.52 7.13 27.40
C GLN A 124 -18.46 6.99 26.19
N ARG A 125 -18.09 6.22 25.16
CA ARG A 125 -18.97 5.94 24.02
C ARG A 125 -20.05 4.90 24.35
N CYS A 126 -19.96 4.23 25.49
CA CYS A 126 -20.99 3.33 26.03
C CYS A 126 -21.75 3.90 27.24
N LYS A 127 -22.04 5.22 27.27
CA LYS A 127 -23.08 5.76 28.16
C LYS A 127 -23.98 6.74 27.41
N GLY A 128 -25.18 6.26 27.10
CA GLY A 128 -26.29 7.08 26.62
C GLY A 128 -27.00 6.45 25.44
N ASN A 129 -27.92 5.53 25.71
CA ASN A 129 -29.33 5.81 25.53
C ASN A 129 -30.10 5.02 26.60
N GLU A 130 -31.05 5.72 27.21
CA GLU A 130 -32.01 5.24 28.21
C GLU A 130 -32.72 3.95 27.80
#